data_AF-A0A6H9RV56-F1
#
_entry.id   AF-A0A6H9RV56-F1
#
_cell.length_a   1.000
_cell.length_b   1.000
_cell.length_c   1.000
_cell.angle_alpha   90.00
_cell.angle_beta   90.00
_cell.angle_gamma   90.00
#
_symmetry.space_group_name_H-M   'P 1'
#
loop_
_entity.id
_entity.type
_entity.pdbx_description
1 polymer ?
#
loop_
_entity_poly.entity_id
_entity_poly.type
_entity_poly.pdbx_seq_one_letter_code
_entity_poly.pdbx_strand_id
1 'polypeptide(L)' 'MPNLRLADLTAEIEANVRRALLEDIGSGDITAQLIPAERLAKATIITRDAAIISGTAWVDAVFRQLDPRVAVHW' A
#
# COMPACT_ATOMS: atom_id res chain seq x y z
N MET A 1 -13.17 22.69 17.28
CA MET A 1 -12.05 22.09 16.51
C MET A 1 -12.57 21.84 15.11
N PRO A 2 -11.88 22.26 14.03
CA PRO A 2 -12.33 21.93 12.69
C PRO A 2 -12.28 20.41 12.50
N ASN A 3 -13.32 19.85 11.86
CA ASN A 3 -13.37 18.43 11.54
C ASN A 3 -12.33 18.14 10.46
N LEU A 4 -11.32 17.33 10.80
CA LEU A 4 -10.28 16.89 9.88
C LEU A 4 -10.88 15.90 8.87
N ARG A 5 -10.68 16.13 7.57
CA ARG A 5 -11.10 15.22 6.51
C ARG A 5 -9.90 14.44 5.99
N LEU A 6 -10.16 13.25 5.44
CA LEU A 6 -9.11 12.42 4.84
C LEU A 6 -8.31 13.16 3.76
N ALA A 7 -8.98 14.00 2.97
CA ALA A 7 -8.33 14.83 1.94
C ALA A 7 -7.26 15.76 2.53
N ASP A 8 -7.47 16.25 3.75
CA ASP A 8 -6.53 17.15 4.45
C ASP A 8 -5.25 16.40 4.89
N LEU A 9 -5.27 15.06 4.90
CA LEU A 9 -4.16 14.19 5.31
C LEU A 9 -3.35 13.60 4.15
N THR A 10 -3.70 13.92 2.89
CA THR A 10 -3.08 13.28 1.71
C THR A 10 -1.56 13.32 1.73
N ALA A 11 -0.96 14.47 2.05
CA ALA A 11 0.49 14.61 2.11
C ALA A 11 1.15 13.74 3.19
N GLU A 12 0.50 13.60 4.34
CA GLU A 12 0.98 12.76 5.44
C GLU A 12 0.85 11.27 5.10
N ILE A 13 -0.25 10.88 4.46
CA ILE A 13 -0.45 9.51 3.96
C ILE A 13 0.68 9.15 2.99
N GLU A 14 0.94 10.00 2.01
CA GLU A 14 2.00 9.77 1.02
C GLU A 14 3.39 9.70 1.66
N ALA A 15 3.68 10.59 2.62
CA ALA A 15 4.93 10.59 3.36
C ALA A 15 5.11 9.32 4.21
N ASN A 16 4.05 8.85 4.87
CA ASN A 16 4.10 7.62 5.66
C ASN A 16 4.37 6.40 4.79
N VAL A 17 3.66 6.29 3.67
CA VAL A 17 3.87 5.21 2.70
C VAL A 17 5.29 5.25 2.14
N ARG A 18 5.80 6.42 1.76
CA ARG A 18 7.16 6.55 1.22
C ARG A 18 8.22 6.10 2.22
N ARG A 19 8.06 6.47 3.50
CA ARG A 19 8.97 6.04 4.57
C ARG A 19 8.94 4.53 4.76
N ALA A 20 7.75 3.94 4.81
CA ALA A 20 7.58 2.50 4.96
C ALA A 20 8.19 1.71 3.79
N LEU A 21 7.93 2.15 2.55
CA LEU A 21 8.52 1.51 1.36
C LEU A 21 10.04 1.65 1.33
N LEU A 22 10.59 2.80 1.74
CA LEU A 22 12.04 3.00 1.78
C LEU A 22 12.71 2.11 2.83
N GLU A 23 12.09 1.93 4.00
CA GLU A 23 12.58 1.06 5.07
C GLU A 23 12.63 -0.41 4.62
N ASP A 24 11.54 -0.91 4.02
CA ASP A 24 11.36 -2.32 3.70
C ASP A 24 12.06 -2.74 2.40
N ILE A 25 11.93 -1.93 1.35
CA ILE A 25 12.42 -2.26 0.00
C ILE A 25 13.79 -1.65 -0.27
N GLY A 26 14.03 -0.40 0.16
CA GLY A 26 15.30 0.29 -0.09
C GLY A 26 15.71 0.27 -1.57
N SER A 27 16.79 -0.43 -1.89
CA SER A 27 17.29 -0.60 -3.26
C SER A 27 16.64 -1.73 -4.07
N GLY A 28 15.69 -2.47 -3.49
CA GLY A 28 14.91 -3.50 -4.16
C GLY A 28 14.74 -4.79 -3.32
N ASP A 29 13.73 -5.59 -3.66
CA ASP A 29 13.49 -6.91 -3.08
C ASP A 29 14.24 -7.99 -3.88
N ILE A 30 15.34 -8.52 -3.33
CA ILE A 30 16.16 -9.54 -3.98
C ILE A 30 15.47 -10.90 -4.10
N THR A 31 14.49 -11.19 -3.26
CA THR A 31 13.74 -12.45 -3.30
C THR A 31 12.71 -12.40 -4.42
N ALA A 32 12.05 -11.25 -4.59
CA ALA A 32 11.13 -11.02 -5.70
C ALA A 32 11.82 -11.08 -7.08
N GLN A 33 13.13 -10.79 -7.17
CA GLN A 33 13.91 -10.90 -8.41
C GLN A 33 14.02 -12.33 -8.95
N LEU A 34 13.70 -13.35 -8.13
CA LEU A 34 13.63 -14.75 -8.58
C LEU A 34 12.34 -15.05 -9.37
N ILE A 35 11.37 -14.14 -9.38
CA ILE A 35 10.12 -14.26 -10.11
C ILE A 35 10.23 -13.53 -11.46
N PRO A 36 9.79 -14.13 -12.58
CA PRO A 36 9.77 -13.45 -13.87
C PRO A 36 8.95 -12.15 -13.81
N ALA A 37 9.48 -11.06 -14.37
CA ALA A 37 8.91 -9.71 -14.26
C ALA A 37 7.53 -9.55 -14.93
N GLU A 38 7.24 -10.39 -15.92
CA GLU A 38 5.97 -10.47 -16.65
C GLU A 38 4.89 -11.27 -15.91
N ARG A 39 5.25 -11.94 -14.81
CA ARG A 39 4.30 -12.79 -14.09
C ARG A 39 3.28 -11.93 -13.34
N LEU A 40 2.01 -12.09 -13.72
CA LEU A 40 0.88 -11.50 -13.00
C LEU A 40 0.38 -12.44 -11.90
N ALA A 41 -0.12 -11.84 -10.82
CA ALA A 41 -0.68 -12.55 -9.68
C ALA A 41 -1.97 -11.89 -9.20
N LYS A 42 -2.81 -12.68 -8.51
CA LYS A 42 -3.99 -12.21 -7.79
C LYS A 42 -3.89 -12.70 -6.35
N ALA A 43 -4.15 -11.81 -5.39
CA ALA A 43 -4.16 -12.11 -3.97
C ALA A 43 -5.46 -11.61 -3.32
N THR A 44 -5.72 -12.05 -2.09
CA THR A 44 -6.88 -11.60 -1.30
C THR A 44 -6.43 -11.40 0.14
N ILE A 45 -6.77 -10.23 0.70
CA ILE A 45 -6.51 -9.91 2.11
C ILE A 45 -7.71 -10.42 2.91
N ILE A 46 -7.43 -11.15 3.99
CA ILE A 46 -8.45 -11.69 4.90
C ILE A 46 -8.16 -11.20 6.33
N THR A 47 -9.23 -10.97 7.10
CA THR A 47 -9.11 -10.90 8.56
C THR A 47 -9.29 -12.29 9.15
N ARG A 48 -8.54 -12.60 10.21
CA ARG A 48 -8.67 -13.87 10.96
C ARG A 48 -9.54 -13.73 12.20
N ASP A 49 -9.87 -12.50 12.58
CA ASP A 49 -10.71 -12.15 13.73
C ASP A 49 -11.74 -11.07 13.35
N ALA A 50 -12.74 -10.85 14.20
CA ALA A 50 -13.69 -9.77 14.02
C ALA A 50 -12.96 -8.41 14.11
N ALA A 51 -13.13 -7.56 13.08
CA ALA A 51 -12.41 -6.30 12.96
C ALA A 51 -13.26 -5.20 12.33
N ILE A 52 -12.92 -3.95 12.67
CA ILE A 52 -13.36 -2.76 11.92
C ILE A 52 -12.20 -2.36 11.01
N ILE A 53 -12.46 -2.27 9.70
CA ILE A 53 -11.43 -1.92 8.73
C ILE A 53 -11.24 -0.40 8.71
N SER A 54 -9.99 0.03 8.77
CA SER A 54 -9.55 1.42 8.62
C SER A 54 -8.18 1.44 7.91
N GLY A 55 -7.88 2.54 7.22
CA GLY A 55 -6.58 2.72 6.55
C GLY A 55 -6.56 2.36 5.06
N THR A 56 -7.70 2.22 4.39
CA THR A 56 -7.77 1.92 2.95
C THR A 56 -6.95 2.89 2.10
N ALA A 57 -6.96 4.18 2.45
CA ALA A 57 -6.18 5.21 1.76
C ALA A 57 -4.66 4.99 1.80
N TRP A 58 -4.14 4.36 2.87
CA TRP A 58 -2.72 4.01 2.95
C TRP A 58 -2.41 2.81 2.06
N VAL A 59 -3.27 1.79 2.05
CA VAL A 59 -3.11 0.63 1.16
C VAL A 59 -3.17 1.04 -0.31
N ASP A 60 -4.12 1.89 -0.68
CA ASP A 60 -4.21 2.43 -2.05
C ASP A 60 -2.95 3.23 -2.42
N ALA A 61 -2.40 4.01 -1.48
CA ALA A 61 -1.18 4.77 -1.69
C ALA A 61 0.07 3.88 -1.80
N VAL A 62 0.16 2.78 -1.04
CA VAL A 62 1.25 1.78 -1.16
C VAL A 62 1.33 1.26 -2.58
N PHE A 63 0.22 0.73 -3.11
CA PHE A 63 0.23 0.16 -4.46
C PHE A 63 0.45 1.21 -5.53
N ARG A 64 -0.10 2.43 -5.37
CA ARG A 64 0.14 3.53 -6.31
C ARG A 64 1.61 3.94 -6.38
N GLN A 65 2.33 3.95 -5.25
CA GLN A 65 3.75 4.29 -5.21
C GLN A 65 4.65 3.13 -5.65
N LEU A 66 4.25 1.88 -5.39
CA LEU A 66 5.04 0.69 -5.69
C LEU A 66 4.91 0.23 -7.14
N ASP A 67 3.68 0.01 -7.62
CA ASP A 67 3.37 -0.33 -9.01
C ASP A 67 1.94 0.12 -9.35
N PRO A 68 1.77 1.22 -10.11
CA PRO A 68 0.45 1.79 -10.41
C PRO A 68 -0.44 0.88 -11.28
N ARG A 69 0.08 -0.26 -11.77
CA ARG A 69 -0.70 -1.27 -12.50
C ARG A 69 -1.49 -2.20 -11.58
N VAL A 70 -1.20 -2.21 -10.27
CA VAL A 70 -1.92 -3.07 -9.31
C VAL A 70 -3.35 -2.55 -9.13
N ALA A 71 -4.33 -3.44 -9.35
CA ALA A 71 -5.73 -3.16 -9.09
C ALA A 71 -6.13 -3.64 -7.69
N VAL A 72 -6.63 -2.72 -6.86
CA VAL A 72 -7.16 -3.02 -5.53
C VAL A 72 -8.69 -3.01 -5.58
N HIS A 73 -9.30 -4.09 -5.09
CA HIS A 73 -10.75 -4.25 -4.97
C HIS A 73 -11.10 -4.47 -3.50
N TRP A 74 -11.85 -3.54 -2.93
CA TRP A 74 -12.33 -3.54 -1.55
C TRP A 74 -13.71 -4.20 -1.42
#